data_AF-A0A919ZNE0-F1
#
_entry.id   AF-A0A919ZNE0-F1
#
_cell.length_a   1.000
_cell.length_b   1.000
_cell.length_c   1.000
_cell.angle_alpha   90.00
_cell.angle_beta   90.00
_cell.angle_gamma   90.00
#
_symmetry.space_group_name_H-M   'P 1'
#
loop_
_entity.id
_entity.type
_entity.pdbx_description
1 polymer ?
#
loop_
_entity_poly.entity_id
_entity_poly.type
_entity_poly.pdbx_seq_one_letter_code
_entity_poly.pdbx_strand_id
1 'polypeptide(L)'
;MKKIVAGGILFLGGIILYLGIYLPALELGLTLGSFTTPPGRIGSALEITEGNTPMFYAIGCMGLGFMLMVWGALKDELRKTYYYVKRKLIHLWRNYLTEKKEEPSSSN
;
A
#
# COMPACT_ATOMS: atom_id res chain seq x y z
N MET A 1 6.18 5.50 8.22
CA MET A 1 6.79 6.37 7.17
C MET A 1 7.72 5.65 6.18
N LYS A 2 8.95 5.19 6.52
CA LYS A 2 9.89 4.61 5.52
C LYS A 2 9.30 3.49 4.63
N LYS A 3 8.46 2.64 5.22
CA LYS A 3 7.79 1.52 4.50
C LYS A 3 6.73 1.99 3.51
N ILE A 4 6.01 3.06 3.85
CA ILE A 4 4.99 3.67 2.98
C ILE A 4 5.67 4.33 1.79
N VAL A 5 6.77 5.06 2.03
CA VAL A 5 7.56 5.68 0.95
C VAL A 5 8.16 4.63 0.03
N ALA A 6 8.75 3.56 0.58
CA ALA A 6 9.28 2.46 -0.21
C ALA A 6 8.18 1.75 -1.03
N GLY A 7 7.02 1.49 -0.44
CA GLY A 7 5.87 0.92 -1.14
C GLY A 7 5.36 1.83 -2.26
N GLY A 8 5.29 3.14 -2.02
CA GLY A 8 4.88 4.12 -3.02
C GLY A 8 5.84 4.21 -4.21
N ILE A 9 7.15 4.22 -3.96
CA ILE A 9 8.16 4.20 -5.04
C ILE A 9 8.06 2.90 -5.85
N LEU A 10 7.91 1.75 -5.17
CA LEU A 10 7.77 0.46 -5.85
C LEU A 10 6.49 0.39 -6.70
N PHE A 11 5.38 0.90 -6.18
CA PHE A 11 4.10 0.95 -6.88
C PHE A 11 4.18 1.83 -8.12
N LEU A 12 4.75 3.03 -7.98
CA LEU A 12 4.90 3.99 -9.07
C LEU A 12 5.90 3.47 -10.13
N GLY A 13 6.97 2.80 -9.70
CA GLY A 13 7.87 2.08 -10.60
C GLY A 13 7.16 0.98 -11.39
N GLY A 14 6.28 0.20 -10.74
CA GLY A 14 5.45 -0.80 -11.40
C GLY A 14 4.50 -0.21 -12.45
N ILE A 15 3.91 0.95 -12.18
CA ILE A 15 3.06 1.68 -13.16
C ILE A 15 3.88 2.14 -14.36
N ILE A 16 5.05 2.75 -14.14
CA ILE A 16 5.93 3.21 -15.22
C ILE A 16 6.35 2.02 -16.09
N LEU A 17 6.74 0.91 -15.47
CA LEU A 17 7.12 -0.31 -16.17
C LEU A 17 5.94 -0.86 -17.00
N TYR A 18 4.74 -0.90 -16.41
CA TYR A 18 3.53 -1.32 -17.12
C TYR A 18 3.25 -0.45 -18.35
N LEU A 19 3.30 0.88 -18.21
CA LEU A 19 3.09 1.81 -19.31
C LEU A 19 4.15 1.65 -20.40
N GLY A 20 5.42 1.47 -20.01
CA GLY A 20 6.52 1.27 -20.94
C GLY A 20 6.38 0.01 -21.81
N ILE A 21 5.66 -1.01 -21.34
CA ILE A 21 5.38 -2.25 -22.09
C ILE A 21 4.07 -2.13 -22.86
N TYR A 22 3.06 -1.53 -22.23
CA TYR A 22 1.72 -1.45 -22.79
C TYR A 22 1.63 -0.50 -23.98
N LEU A 23 2.30 0.66 -23.93
CA LEU A 23 2.27 1.64 -25.02
C LEU A 23 2.84 1.09 -26.35
N PRO A 24 4.04 0.48 -26.41
CA PRO A 24 4.54 -0.08 -27.67
C PRO A 24 3.69 -1.27 -28.14
N ALA A 25 3.17 -2.09 -27.22
CA ALA A 25 2.25 -3.16 -27.58
C ALA A 25 0.91 -2.62 -28.13
N LEU A 26 0.45 -1.47 -27.65
CA LEU A 26 -0.73 -0.80 -28.17
C LEU A 26 -0.49 -0.26 -29.58
N GLU A 27 0.63 0.43 -29.82
CA GLU A 27 1.00 0.93 -31.14
C GLU A 27 1.13 -0.20 -32.17
N LEU A 28 1.81 -1.29 -31.81
CA LEU A 28 1.90 -2.47 -32.64
C LEU A 28 0.51 -3.09 -32.85
N GLY A 29 -0.28 -3.25 -31.79
CA GLY A 29 -1.65 -3.76 -31.85
C GLY A 29 -2.57 -2.96 -32.79
N LEU A 30 -2.34 -1.65 -32.92
CA LEU A 30 -3.07 -0.78 -33.86
C LEU A 30 -2.72 -1.05 -35.33
N THR A 31 -1.50 -1.51 -35.60
CA THR A 31 -1.07 -1.96 -36.94
C THR A 31 -1.50 -3.39 -37.26
N LEU A 32 -1.71 -4.22 -36.22
CA LEU A 32 -2.30 -5.54 -36.38
C LEU A 32 -3.77 -5.39 -36.80
N GLY A 33 -4.19 -6.20 -37.79
CA GLY A 33 -5.54 -6.22 -38.34
C GLY A 33 -6.61 -6.64 -37.33
N SER A 34 -7.84 -6.82 -37.79
CA SER A 34 -8.96 -7.26 -36.94
C SER A 34 -8.77 -8.70 -36.50
N PHE A 35 -8.79 -8.94 -35.18
CA PHE A 35 -8.78 -10.29 -34.59
C PHE A 35 -10.16 -10.62 -34.05
N THR A 36 -10.76 -11.69 -34.54
CA THR A 36 -12.02 -12.26 -34.04
C THR A 36 -11.82 -13.35 -33.00
N THR A 37 -10.56 -13.78 -32.77
CA THR A 37 -10.17 -14.80 -31.80
C THR A 37 -9.20 -14.27 -30.73
N PRO A 38 -9.27 -14.77 -29.48
CA PRO A 38 -8.30 -14.44 -28.44
C PRO A 38 -6.89 -14.93 -28.85
N PRO A 39 -5.79 -14.22 -28.51
CA PRO A 39 -5.64 -13.23 -27.43
C PRO A 39 -5.97 -11.77 -27.82
N GLY A 40 -6.60 -11.53 -28.99
CA GLY A 40 -6.95 -10.20 -29.45
C GLY A 40 -5.72 -9.38 -29.89
N ARG A 41 -5.95 -8.13 -30.32
CA ARG A 41 -4.91 -7.27 -30.92
C ARG A 41 -3.75 -6.98 -29.98
N ILE A 42 -4.06 -6.58 -28.74
CA ILE A 42 -3.04 -6.21 -27.75
C ILE A 42 -2.31 -7.44 -27.21
N GLY A 43 -3.01 -8.56 -26.98
CA GLY A 43 -2.37 -9.79 -26.51
C GLY A 43 -1.39 -10.37 -27.53
N SER A 44 -1.76 -10.34 -28.82
CA SER A 44 -0.88 -10.78 -29.91
C SER A 44 0.33 -9.84 -30.05
N ALA A 45 0.12 -8.53 -29.94
CA ALA A 45 1.21 -7.56 -29.95
C ALA A 45 2.17 -7.77 -28.77
N LEU A 46 1.64 -8.05 -27.57
CA LEU A 46 2.43 -8.37 -26.39
C LEU A 46 3.25 -9.65 -26.54
N GLU A 47 2.71 -10.65 -27.23
CA GLU A 47 3.43 -11.90 -27.52
C GLU A 47 4.58 -11.65 -28.51
N ILE A 48 4.33 -10.86 -29.57
CA ILE A 48 5.36 -10.47 -30.56
C ILE A 48 6.48 -9.65 -29.93
N THR A 49 6.15 -8.74 -29.00
CA THR A 49 7.15 -7.92 -28.31
C THR A 49 7.78 -8.63 -27.09
N GLU A 50 7.44 -9.90 -26.85
CA GLU A 50 7.82 -10.66 -25.64
C GLU A 50 7.48 -9.91 -24.33
N GLY A 51 6.46 -9.06 -24.38
CA GLY A 51 6.05 -8.16 -23.30
C GLY A 51 5.31 -8.86 -22.17
N ASN A 52 4.92 -10.13 -22.34
CA ASN A 52 4.16 -10.87 -21.33
C ASN A 52 4.94 -10.98 -20.00
N THR A 53 6.20 -11.40 -20.06
CA THR A 53 7.06 -11.57 -18.89
C THR A 53 7.26 -10.26 -18.11
N PRO A 54 7.68 -9.14 -18.74
CA PRO A 54 7.82 -7.88 -18.02
C PRO A 54 6.47 -7.30 -17.56
N MET A 55 5.35 -7.62 -18.21
CA MET A 55 4.01 -7.21 -17.76
C MET A 55 3.63 -7.89 -16.44
N PHE A 56 3.93 -9.18 -16.28
CA PHE A 56 3.74 -9.89 -15.00
C PHE A 56 4.60 -9.29 -13.89
N TYR A 57 5.85 -8.93 -14.18
CA TYR A 57 6.71 -8.25 -13.20
C TYR A 57 6.16 -6.88 -12.82
N ALA A 58 5.66 -6.09 -13.77
CA ALA A 58 5.03 -4.80 -13.50
C ALA A 58 3.81 -4.93 -12.58
N ILE A 59 2.94 -5.90 -12.85
CA ILE A 59 1.77 -6.22 -12.01
C ILE A 59 2.22 -6.68 -10.61
N GLY A 60 3.25 -7.52 -10.53
CA GLY A 60 3.83 -7.97 -9.27
C GLY A 60 4.39 -6.82 -8.44
N CYS A 61 5.14 -5.89 -9.05
CA CYS A 61 5.65 -4.69 -8.41
C CYS A 61 4.53 -3.76 -7.92
N MET A 62 3.46 -3.59 -8.70
CA MET A 62 2.28 -2.85 -8.27
C MET A 62 1.60 -3.52 -7.07
N GLY A 63 1.35 -4.83 -7.13
CA GLY A 63 0.74 -5.58 -6.03
C GLY A 63 1.54 -5.50 -4.73
N LEU A 64 2.85 -5.76 -4.80
CA LEU A 64 3.75 -5.67 -3.65
C LEU A 64 3.87 -4.25 -3.10
N GLY A 65 3.94 -3.25 -3.98
CA GLY A 65 4.03 -1.84 -3.60
C GLY A 65 2.81 -1.39 -2.82
N PHE A 66 1.62 -1.73 -3.33
CA PHE A 66 0.36 -1.47 -2.65
C PHE A 66 0.28 -2.18 -1.29
N MET A 67 0.63 -3.47 -1.24
CA MET A 67 0.60 -4.25 0.00
C MET A 67 1.53 -3.69 1.08
N LEU A 68 2.72 -3.21 0.68
CA LEU A 68 3.66 -2.52 1.57
C LEU A 68 3.13 -1.18 2.09
N MET A 69 2.44 -0.40 1.25
CA MET A 69 1.81 0.85 1.68
C MET A 69 0.71 0.58 2.71
N VAL A 70 -0.20 -0.35 2.43
CA VAL A 70 -1.29 -0.73 3.34
C VAL A 70 -0.72 -1.22 4.67
N TRP A 71 0.26 -2.12 4.63
CA TRP A 71 0.92 -2.61 5.85
C TRP A 71 1.60 -1.49 6.65
N GLY A 72 2.23 -0.54 5.96
CA GLY A 72 2.84 0.62 6.57
C GLY A 72 1.83 1.52 7.27
N ALA A 73 0.69 1.80 6.62
CA ALA A 73 -0.38 2.64 7.16
C ALA A 73 -1.04 2.00 8.38
N LEU A 74 -1.36 0.71 8.31
CA LEU A 74 -2.01 -0.04 9.40
C LEU A 74 -1.14 -0.08 10.67
N LYS A 75 0.17 -0.26 10.50
CA LYS A 75 1.12 -0.22 11.63
C LYS A 75 1.21 1.18 12.26
N ASP A 76 1.16 2.23 11.45
CA ASP A 76 1.22 3.61 11.92
C ASP A 76 -0.10 3.98 12.67
N GLU A 77 -1.26 3.49 12.23
CA GLU A 77 -2.54 3.64 12.96
C GLU A 77 -2.58 2.88 14.29
N LEU A 78 -2.25 1.59 14.30
CA LEU A 78 -2.21 0.80 15.54
C LEU A 78 -1.30 1.42 16.58
N ARG A 79 -0.15 1.93 16.14
CA ARG A 79 0.80 2.63 17.00
C ARG A 79 0.17 3.90 17.60
N LYS A 80 -0.50 4.72 16.79
CA LYS A 80 -1.21 5.93 17.28
C LYS A 80 -2.27 5.58 18.33
N THR A 81 -3.10 4.58 18.05
CA THR A 81 -4.15 4.13 18.99
C THR A 81 -3.55 3.63 20.29
N TYR A 82 -2.49 2.83 20.23
CA TYR A 82 -1.79 2.35 21.42
C TYR A 82 -1.25 3.49 22.29
N TYR A 83 -0.56 4.47 21.69
CA TYR A 83 -0.03 5.62 22.44
C TYR A 83 -1.15 6.50 23.02
N TYR A 84 -2.25 6.66 22.29
CA TYR A 84 -3.41 7.40 22.76
C TYR A 84 -4.03 6.75 24.00
N VAL A 85 -4.29 5.44 23.95
CA VAL A 85 -4.85 4.67 25.07
C VAL A 85 -3.90 4.69 26.26
N LYS A 86 -2.61 4.45 26.05
CA LYS A 86 -1.59 4.48 27.12
C LYS A 86 -1.57 5.84 27.83
N ARG A 87 -1.57 6.94 27.07
CA ARG A 87 -1.57 8.29 27.64
C ARG A 87 -2.85 8.56 28.44
N LYS A 88 -4.01 8.16 27.92
CA LYS A 88 -5.29 8.29 28.62
C LYS A 88 -5.31 7.51 29.94
N LEU A 89 -4.79 6.28 29.94
CA LEU A 89 -4.64 5.46 31.16
C LEU A 89 -3.73 6.12 32.20
N ILE A 90 -2.60 6.69 31.78
CA ILE A 90 -1.69 7.41 32.68
C ILE A 90 -2.39 8.62 33.31
N HIS A 91 -3.18 9.38 32.53
CA HIS A 91 -3.95 10.50 33.06
C HIS A 91 -5.01 10.04 34.06
N LEU A 92 -5.77 8.99 33.76
CA LEU A 92 -6.78 8.45 34.68
C LEU A 92 -6.15 7.93 35.97
N TRP A 93 -5.03 7.20 35.87
CA TRP A 93 -4.32 6.70 37.04
C TRP A 93 -3.75 7.82 37.91
N ARG A 94 -3.24 8.90 37.30
CA ARG A 94 -2.78 10.08 38.03
C ARG A 94 -3.93 10.76 38.80
N ASN A 95 -5.10 10.90 38.19
CA ASN A 95 -6.28 11.49 38.84
C ASN A 95 -6.80 10.62 40.00
N TYR A 96 -6.81 9.30 39.82
CA TYR A 96 -7.19 8.37 40.88
C TYR A 96 -6.25 8.48 42.11
N LEU A 97 -4.95 8.64 41.89
CA LEU A 97 -3.99 8.82 42.97
C LEU A 97 -4.14 10.16 43.70
N THR A 98 -4.55 11.22 43.00
CA THR A 98 -4.79 12.52 43.64
C THR A 98 -6.03 12.49 44.52
N GLU A 99 -7.14 11.90 44.05
CA GLU A 99 -8.37 11.75 44.84
C GLU A 99 -8.12 10.94 46.12
N LYS A 100 -7.41 9.81 46.02
CA LYS A 100 -7.11 8.97 47.19
C LYS A 100 -6.24 9.67 48.25
N LYS A 101 -5.47 10.69 47.87
CA LYS A 101 -4.59 11.41 48.80
C LYS A 101 -5.34 12.47 49.61
N GLU A 102 -6.54 12.86 49.22
CA GLU A 102 -7.36 13.87 49.91
C GLU A 102 -8.26 13.26 51.01
N GLU A 103 -8.46 11.94 51.04
CA GLU A 103 -9.30 11.27 52.03
C GLU A 103 -8.73 10.96 53.44
N PRO A 104 -7.43 11.10 53.80
CA PRO A 104 -6.96 10.65 55.11
C PRO A 104 -6.91 11.79 56.15
N SER A 105 -8.03 12.21 56.74
CA SER A 105 -8.02 12.80 58.10
C SER A 105 -9.37 12.94 58.85
N SER A 106 -10.48 12.34 58.38
CA SER A 106 -11.80 12.54 59.02
C SER A 106 -12.31 11.36 59.85
N SER A 107 -11.50 10.34 60.15
CA SER A 107 -11.91 9.26 61.07
C SER A 107 -10.89 9.07 62.20
N ASN A 108 -10.93 9.97 63.17
CA ASN A 108 -10.45 9.74 64.54
C ASN A 108 -11.54 10.22 65.50
#